data_AF-A0A7T0JKX9-F1
#
_entry.id   AF-A0A7T0JKX9-F1
#
_cell.length_a   1.000
_cell.length_b   1.000
_cell.length_c   1.000
_cell.angle_alpha   90.00
_cell.angle_beta   90.00
_cell.angle_gamma   90.00
#
_symmetry.space_group_name_H-M   'P 1'
#
loop_
_entity.id
_entity.type
_entity.pdbx_description
1 polymer ?
#
loop_
_entity_poly.entity_id
_entity_poly.type
_entity_poly.pdbx_seq_one_letter_code
_entity_poly.pdbx_strand_id
1 'polypeptide(L)'
;MTNTERKLGEAKYFLKQLTPDFVYFDYILSAYLNAARSVTWIMRHEFNKVVGWEDWFKSCKISDKEKNLLKEINDFRILSAKKTGIKTDFFLIKGLFVVEKENDYPTVENFLSECNEGDVVHLTLYDENDEEFHNKSHDENGFSIMLRRKDDDENSNFSRKSISNLCNDYLIFLEKQVDICVGKYSQYILGRRSD
;
A
#
# COMPACT_ATOMS: atom_id res chain seq x y z
N MET A 1 -25.46 4.40 -7.29
CA MET A 1 -24.09 3.89 -7.20
C MET A 1 -24.11 2.37 -7.27
N THR A 2 -23.35 1.81 -8.20
CA THR A 2 -23.18 0.36 -8.45
C THR A 2 -22.22 -0.27 -7.43
N ASN A 3 -22.21 -1.60 -7.33
CA ASN A 3 -21.25 -2.29 -6.47
C ASN A 3 -19.81 -2.12 -6.98
N THR A 4 -19.64 -2.02 -8.30
CA THR A 4 -18.37 -1.74 -8.97
C THR A 4 -17.82 -0.38 -8.55
N GLU A 5 -18.62 0.69 -8.62
CA GLU A 5 -18.22 2.03 -8.16
C GLU A 5 -17.88 2.04 -6.68
N ARG A 6 -18.66 1.33 -5.85
CA ARG A 6 -18.38 1.22 -4.41
C ARG A 6 -17.03 0.54 -4.14
N LYS A 7 -16.71 -0.54 -4.85
CA LYS A 7 -15.42 -1.23 -4.69
C LYS A 7 -14.25 -0.42 -5.22
N LEU A 8 -14.44 0.30 -6.31
CA LEU A 8 -13.47 1.28 -6.78
C LEU A 8 -13.24 2.37 -5.72
N GLY A 9 -14.30 2.88 -5.08
CA GLY A 9 -14.19 3.82 -3.98
C GLY A 9 -13.39 3.30 -2.78
N GLU A 10 -13.53 2.02 -2.44
CA GLU A 10 -12.72 1.35 -1.42
C GLU A 10 -11.23 1.31 -1.82
N ALA A 11 -10.92 0.98 -3.08
CA ALA A 11 -9.55 1.03 -3.59
C ALA A 11 -8.98 2.46 -3.55
N LYS A 12 -9.77 3.48 -3.93
CA LYS A 12 -9.38 4.89 -3.82
C LYS A 12 -9.08 5.28 -2.37
N TYR A 13 -9.89 4.79 -1.42
CA TYR A 13 -9.68 5.05 0.01
C TYR A 13 -8.32 4.53 0.47
N PHE A 14 -7.99 3.26 0.19
CA PHE A 14 -6.69 2.71 0.61
C PHE A 14 -5.51 3.36 -0.11
N LEU A 15 -5.64 3.73 -1.39
CA LEU A 15 -4.56 4.44 -2.08
C LEU A 15 -4.27 5.80 -1.42
N LYS A 16 -5.29 6.54 -0.98
CA LYS A 16 -5.08 7.81 -0.28
C LYS A 16 -4.27 7.66 1.02
N GLN A 17 -4.40 6.51 1.67
CA GLN A 17 -3.66 6.18 2.89
C GLN A 17 -2.28 5.57 2.60
N LEU A 18 -1.98 5.23 1.33
CA LEU A 18 -0.72 4.61 0.93
C LEU A 18 0.39 5.66 0.79
N THR A 19 0.73 6.31 1.89
CA THR A 19 1.80 7.32 1.92
C THR A 19 3.15 6.64 2.20
N PRO A 20 4.22 6.93 1.42
CA PRO A 20 5.49 6.22 1.53
C PRO A 20 6.12 6.23 2.93
N ASP A 21 5.89 7.30 3.69
CA ASP A 21 6.46 7.48 5.02
C ASP A 21 5.61 6.83 6.13
N PHE A 22 4.45 6.26 5.80
CA PHE A 22 3.56 5.66 6.79
C PHE A 22 4.12 4.33 7.29
N VAL A 23 4.09 4.12 8.60
CA VAL A 23 4.56 2.89 9.22
C VAL A 23 3.80 1.67 8.72
N TYR A 24 2.48 1.74 8.64
CA TYR A 24 1.65 0.62 8.19
C TYR A 24 1.55 0.55 6.66
N PHE A 25 2.54 1.06 5.93
CA PHE A 25 2.57 1.07 4.46
C PHE A 25 2.26 -0.30 3.88
N ASP A 26 2.89 -1.37 4.36
CA ASP A 26 2.70 -2.72 3.83
C ASP A 26 1.29 -3.27 4.10
N TYR A 27 0.70 -2.93 5.26
CA TYR A 27 -0.69 -3.28 5.57
C TYR A 27 -1.67 -2.55 4.66
N ILE A 28 -1.46 -1.25 4.46
CA ILE A 28 -2.28 -0.44 3.55
C ILE A 28 -2.11 -0.89 2.10
N LEU A 29 -0.88 -1.23 1.69
CA LEU A 29 -0.58 -1.78 0.37
C LEU A 29 -1.34 -3.08 0.12
N SER A 30 -1.31 -3.99 1.09
CA SER A 30 -2.07 -5.25 1.02
C SER A 30 -3.58 -4.98 0.91
N ALA A 31 -4.12 -4.07 1.73
CA ALA A 31 -5.52 -3.68 1.67
C ALA A 31 -5.90 -3.07 0.31
N TYR A 32 -5.06 -2.17 -0.22
CA TYR A 32 -5.21 -1.58 -1.54
C TYR A 32 -5.22 -2.64 -2.64
N LEU A 33 -4.20 -3.51 -2.70
CA LEU A 33 -4.08 -4.55 -3.72
C LEU A 33 -5.28 -5.50 -3.72
N ASN A 34 -5.78 -5.85 -2.53
CA ASN A 34 -6.98 -6.68 -2.38
C ASN A 34 -8.24 -5.94 -2.86
N ALA A 35 -8.43 -4.69 -2.45
CA ALA A 35 -9.58 -3.89 -2.88
C ALA A 35 -9.58 -3.67 -4.40
N ALA A 36 -8.45 -3.26 -4.96
CA ALA A 36 -8.26 -2.95 -6.38
C ALA A 36 -8.48 -4.17 -7.27
N ARG A 37 -7.92 -5.34 -6.91
CA ARG A 37 -8.15 -6.59 -7.64
C ARG A 37 -9.63 -6.96 -7.72
N SER A 38 -10.35 -6.77 -6.63
CA SER A 38 -11.77 -7.13 -6.56
C SER A 38 -12.65 -6.24 -7.46
N VAL A 39 -12.18 -5.07 -7.89
CA VAL A 39 -12.96 -4.18 -8.78
C VAL A 39 -13.38 -4.90 -10.05
N THR A 40 -12.44 -5.48 -10.80
CA THR A 40 -12.75 -6.17 -12.07
C THR A 40 -13.61 -7.41 -11.85
N TRP A 41 -13.42 -8.11 -10.72
CA TRP A 41 -14.24 -9.29 -10.38
C TRP A 41 -15.68 -8.91 -10.07
N ILE A 42 -15.89 -7.87 -9.25
CA ILE A 42 -17.22 -7.33 -8.95
C ILE A 42 -17.87 -6.79 -10.22
N MET A 43 -17.12 -6.07 -11.05
CA MET A 43 -17.60 -5.58 -12.34
C MET A 43 -18.10 -6.70 -13.23
N ARG A 44 -17.33 -7.78 -13.37
CA ARG A 44 -17.78 -8.95 -14.14
C ARG A 44 -19.03 -9.58 -13.54
N HIS A 45 -19.06 -9.78 -12.23
CA HIS A 45 -20.22 -10.38 -11.57
C HIS A 45 -21.49 -9.51 -11.69
N GLU A 46 -21.33 -8.18 -11.64
CA GLU A 46 -22.44 -7.22 -11.70
C GLU A 46 -23.01 -7.09 -13.11
N PHE A 47 -22.15 -7.09 -14.14
CA PHE A 47 -22.55 -6.77 -15.51
C PHE A 47 -22.57 -7.95 -16.50
N ASN A 48 -22.09 -9.14 -16.16
CA ASN A 48 -22.02 -10.28 -17.11
C ASN A 48 -23.35 -10.72 -17.73
N LYS A 49 -24.49 -10.40 -17.09
CA LYS A 49 -25.83 -10.70 -17.62
C LYS A 49 -26.40 -9.58 -18.50
N VAL A 50 -25.68 -8.47 -18.68
CA VAL A 50 -26.10 -7.37 -19.55
C VAL A 50 -25.71 -7.71 -20.98
N VAL A 51 -26.68 -7.63 -21.89
CA VAL A 51 -26.48 -7.95 -23.31
C VAL A 51 -25.35 -7.08 -23.89
N GLY A 52 -24.41 -7.72 -24.59
CA GLY A 52 -23.26 -7.06 -25.20
C GLY A 52 -22.14 -6.66 -24.23
N TRP A 53 -22.27 -6.88 -22.93
CA TRP A 53 -21.20 -6.59 -21.97
C TRP A 53 -19.99 -7.52 -22.15
N GLU A 54 -20.22 -8.84 -22.24
CA GLU A 54 -19.14 -9.84 -22.34
C GLU A 54 -18.34 -9.64 -23.64
N ASP A 55 -19.01 -9.29 -24.75
CA ASP A 55 -18.35 -9.00 -26.02
C ASP A 55 -17.50 -7.73 -25.93
N TRP A 56 -18.03 -6.68 -25.32
CA TRP A 56 -17.26 -5.46 -25.05
C TRP A 56 -16.04 -5.77 -24.18
N PHE A 57 -16.22 -6.48 -23.06
CA PHE A 57 -15.16 -6.83 -22.13
C PHE A 57 -14.04 -7.64 -22.80
N LYS A 58 -14.40 -8.60 -23.66
CA LYS A 58 -13.43 -9.38 -24.46
C LYS A 58 -12.76 -8.55 -25.56
N SER A 59 -13.45 -7.56 -26.10
CA SER A 59 -12.93 -6.67 -27.15
C SER A 59 -12.01 -5.57 -26.63
N CYS A 60 -11.97 -5.33 -25.32
CA CYS A 60 -11.11 -4.34 -24.69
C CYS A 60 -9.64 -4.65 -24.97
N LYS A 61 -9.08 -4.00 -26.00
CA LYS A 61 -7.65 -4.01 -26.27
C LYS A 61 -6.96 -3.10 -25.27
N ILE A 62 -6.12 -3.68 -24.45
CA ILE A 62 -5.19 -2.94 -23.60
C ILE A 62 -3.85 -2.77 -24.32
N SER A 63 -3.25 -1.60 -24.16
CA SER A 63 -1.92 -1.28 -24.65
C SER A 63 -0.85 -2.16 -23.99
N ASP A 64 0.33 -2.27 -24.61
CA ASP A 64 1.42 -3.06 -24.02
C ASP A 64 1.92 -2.46 -22.69
N LYS A 65 1.81 -1.13 -22.53
CA LYS A 65 2.04 -0.47 -21.24
C LYS A 65 1.06 -0.94 -20.17
N GLU A 66 -0.24 -0.98 -20.49
CA GLU A 66 -1.27 -1.48 -19.56
C GLU A 66 -1.09 -2.97 -19.25
N LYS A 67 -0.65 -3.80 -20.23
CA LYS A 67 -0.31 -5.21 -19.98
C LYS A 67 0.85 -5.36 -18.99
N ASN A 68 1.91 -4.58 -19.16
CA ASN A 68 3.06 -4.60 -18.26
C ASN A 68 2.66 -4.16 -16.85
N LEU A 69 1.87 -3.08 -16.75
CA LEU A 69 1.31 -2.61 -15.47
C LEU A 69 0.51 -3.72 -14.76
N LEU A 70 -0.38 -4.42 -15.47
CA LEU A 70 -1.15 -5.52 -14.90
C LEU A 70 -0.27 -6.69 -14.45
N LYS A 71 0.80 -6.98 -15.19
CA LYS A 71 1.77 -8.02 -14.83
C LYS A 71 2.50 -7.63 -13.54
N GLU A 72 3.05 -6.43 -13.47
CA GLU A 72 3.77 -5.91 -12.30
C GLU A 72 2.88 -5.92 -11.06
N ILE A 73 1.66 -5.39 -11.16
CA ILE A 73 0.69 -5.41 -10.05
C ILE A 73 0.37 -6.84 -9.59
N ASN A 74 0.22 -7.78 -10.52
CA ASN A 74 -0.01 -9.17 -10.15
C ASN A 74 1.20 -9.79 -9.44
N ASP A 75 2.41 -9.47 -9.86
CA ASP A 75 3.64 -9.92 -9.21
C ASP A 75 3.73 -9.34 -7.78
N PHE A 76 3.48 -8.05 -7.61
CA PHE A 76 3.37 -7.40 -6.29
C PHE A 76 2.32 -8.06 -5.41
N ARG A 77 1.14 -8.37 -5.94
CA ARG A 77 0.10 -9.08 -5.20
C ARG A 77 0.57 -10.46 -4.74
N ILE A 78 1.20 -11.24 -5.63
CA ILE A 78 1.73 -12.56 -5.28
C ILE A 78 2.75 -12.44 -4.14
N LEU A 79 3.63 -11.43 -4.20
CA LEU A 79 4.60 -11.16 -3.14
C LEU A 79 3.91 -10.76 -1.82
N SER A 80 2.91 -9.87 -1.87
CA SER A 80 2.16 -9.42 -0.68
C SER A 80 1.40 -10.55 0.03
N ALA A 81 0.99 -11.59 -0.72
CA ALA A 81 0.23 -12.71 -0.20
C ALA A 81 1.11 -13.87 0.34
N LYS A 82 2.43 -13.83 0.11
CA LYS A 82 3.35 -14.82 0.69
C LYS A 82 3.49 -14.60 2.19
N LYS A 83 3.86 -15.66 2.93
CA LYS A 83 3.99 -15.65 4.40
C LYS A 83 4.96 -14.58 4.93
N THR A 84 5.87 -14.10 4.10
CA THR A 84 6.82 -13.03 4.42
C THR A 84 6.32 -11.62 4.10
N GLY A 85 5.24 -11.49 3.31
CA GLY A 85 4.76 -10.21 2.76
C GLY A 85 5.73 -9.54 1.79
N ILE A 86 5.34 -8.37 1.29
CA ILE A 86 6.30 -7.35 0.85
C ILE A 86 6.76 -6.71 2.14
N LYS A 87 8.05 -6.78 2.48
CA LYS A 87 8.62 -6.02 3.58
C LYS A 87 9.23 -4.76 2.99
N THR A 88 8.62 -3.62 3.28
CA THR A 88 9.25 -2.34 3.01
C THR A 88 9.81 -1.82 4.34
N ASP A 89 11.11 -1.55 4.35
CA ASP A 89 11.84 -1.13 5.55
C ASP A 89 11.14 0.05 6.28
N PHE A 90 11.10 0.00 7.61
CA PHE A 90 10.61 1.11 8.46
C PHE A 90 11.62 2.23 8.48
N PHE A 91 11.23 3.50 8.64
CA PHE A 91 12.19 4.60 8.63
C PHE A 91 12.09 5.54 9.85
N LEU A 92 13.25 5.98 10.35
CA LEU A 92 13.42 7.03 11.35
C LEU A 92 14.34 8.15 10.84
N ILE A 93 14.18 9.35 11.41
CA ILE A 93 14.96 10.56 11.09
C ILE A 93 14.98 10.84 9.58
N LYS A 94 13.85 11.31 9.04
CA LYS A 94 13.72 11.69 7.61
C LYS A 94 14.18 10.61 6.61
N GLY A 95 14.05 9.33 6.95
CA GLY A 95 14.43 8.25 6.03
C GLY A 95 15.88 7.79 6.12
N LEU A 96 16.67 8.25 7.10
CA LEU A 96 18.10 7.91 7.19
C LEU A 96 18.36 6.55 7.87
N PHE A 97 17.45 6.12 8.75
CA PHE A 97 17.63 4.92 9.55
C PHE A 97 16.42 4.00 9.41
N VAL A 98 16.66 2.69 9.51
CA VAL A 98 15.67 1.64 9.45
C VAL A 98 15.54 0.95 10.79
N VAL A 99 14.33 0.87 11.34
CA VAL A 99 14.07 0.08 12.56
C VAL A 99 14.10 -1.39 12.16
N GLU A 100 15.05 -2.15 12.71
CA GLU A 100 15.24 -3.55 12.29
C GLU A 100 14.13 -4.48 12.78
N LYS A 101 13.54 -4.19 13.94
CA LYS A 101 12.48 -5.00 14.55
C LYS A 101 11.16 -4.24 14.56
N GLU A 102 10.16 -4.78 13.89
CA GLU A 102 8.79 -4.22 13.83
C GLU A 102 8.19 -3.97 15.23
N ASN A 103 8.48 -4.85 16.19
CA ASN A 103 8.00 -4.72 17.58
C ASN A 103 8.61 -3.53 18.35
N ASP A 104 9.72 -2.98 17.87
CA ASP A 104 10.35 -1.83 18.54
C ASP A 104 9.65 -0.53 18.14
N TYR A 105 8.87 -0.52 17.04
CA TYR A 105 8.21 0.67 16.52
C TYR A 105 7.19 1.30 17.48
N PRO A 106 6.24 0.56 18.08
CA PRO A 106 5.29 1.14 19.03
C PRO A 106 5.99 1.82 20.21
N THR A 107 7.16 1.30 20.63
CA THR A 107 7.97 1.90 21.69
C THR A 107 8.52 3.26 21.26
N VAL A 108 9.02 3.38 20.03
CA VAL A 108 9.49 4.66 19.47
C VAL A 108 8.33 5.64 19.30
N GLU A 109 7.21 5.20 18.74
CA GLU A 109 6.03 6.03 18.50
C GLU A 109 5.44 6.56 19.80
N ASN A 110 5.27 5.70 20.81
CA ASN A 110 4.78 6.10 22.13
C ASN A 110 5.70 7.15 22.75
N PHE A 111 7.02 6.89 22.78
CA PHE A 111 7.98 7.85 23.33
C PHE A 111 7.93 9.20 22.61
N LEU A 112 7.89 9.21 21.27
CA LEU A 112 7.82 10.45 20.50
C LEU A 112 6.47 11.17 20.68
N SER A 113 5.38 10.44 20.88
CA SER A 113 4.05 11.01 21.11
C SER A 113 3.87 11.62 22.51
N GLU A 114 4.69 11.19 23.48
CA GLU A 114 4.73 11.73 24.84
C GLU A 114 5.59 13.00 24.95
N CYS A 115 6.41 13.29 23.93
CA CYS A 115 7.24 14.49 23.87
C CYS A 115 6.40 15.73 23.54
N ASN A 116 6.58 16.80 24.32
CA ASN A 116 5.96 18.10 24.14
C ASN A 116 6.89 19.08 23.40
N GLU A 117 6.32 20.18 22.91
CA GLU A 117 7.09 21.25 22.30
C GLU A 117 8.08 21.85 23.31
N GLY A 118 9.38 21.74 23.01
CA GLY A 118 10.47 22.19 23.89
C GLY A 118 11.23 21.06 24.60
N ASP A 119 10.75 19.82 24.52
CA ASP A 119 11.44 18.67 25.10
C ASP A 119 12.75 18.38 24.36
N VAL A 120 13.79 18.01 25.13
CA VAL A 120 15.12 17.67 24.61
C VAL A 120 15.24 16.14 24.56
N VAL A 121 15.28 15.59 23.35
CA VAL A 121 15.49 14.16 23.13
C VAL A 121 16.98 13.89 22.96
N HIS A 122 17.54 13.08 23.86
CA HIS A 122 18.92 12.59 23.75
C HIS A 122 18.94 11.28 22.98
N LEU A 123 19.50 11.32 21.76
CA LEU A 123 19.75 10.12 20.96
C LEU A 123 21.20 9.69 21.15
N THR A 124 21.40 8.45 21.61
CA THR A 124 22.73 7.84 21.70
C THR A 124 22.83 6.70 20.70
N LEU A 125 23.84 6.74 19.84
CA LEU A 125 24.12 5.73 18.83
C LEU A 125 25.30 4.88 19.30
N TYR A 126 25.13 3.57 19.27
CA TYR A 126 26.17 2.60 19.59
C TYR A 126 26.49 1.76 18.35
N ASP A 127 27.73 1.33 18.22
CA ASP A 127 28.11 0.28 17.27
C ASP A 127 27.65 -1.07 17.85
N GLU A 128 27.23 -2.02 17.01
CA GLU A 128 26.85 -3.38 17.45
C GLU A 128 28.01 -4.09 18.17
N ASN A 129 29.25 -3.69 17.88
CA ASN A 129 30.45 -4.22 18.52
C ASN A 129 30.85 -3.50 19.83
N ASP A 130 30.06 -2.51 20.27
CA ASP A 130 30.35 -1.77 21.49
C ASP A 130 29.85 -2.53 22.72
N GLU A 131 30.79 -3.08 23.50
CA GLU A 131 30.51 -3.86 24.72
C GLU A 131 29.71 -3.06 25.79
N GLU A 132 29.69 -1.72 25.70
CA GLU A 132 28.86 -0.88 26.59
C GLU A 132 27.34 -1.03 26.33
N PHE A 133 26.93 -1.40 25.11
CA PHE A 133 25.52 -1.51 24.74
C PHE A 133 24.80 -2.61 25.52
N HIS A 134 25.47 -3.74 25.76
CA HIS A 134 24.88 -4.89 26.46
C HIS A 134 24.66 -4.66 27.96
N ASN A 135 25.25 -3.61 28.54
CA ASN A 135 25.18 -3.34 29.98
C ASN A 135 24.23 -2.18 30.36
N LYS A 136 23.66 -1.45 29.39
CA LYS A 136 22.79 -0.28 29.63
C LYS A 136 21.30 -0.54 29.41
N SER A 137 20.88 -1.80 29.25
CA SER A 137 19.45 -2.11 29.18
C SER A 137 18.79 -1.85 30.53
N HIS A 138 18.02 -0.77 30.59
CA HIS A 138 17.24 -0.25 31.73
C HIS A 138 17.92 0.82 32.59
N ASP A 139 18.12 2.00 32.01
CA ASP A 139 17.89 3.23 32.77
C ASP A 139 16.37 3.48 32.81
N GLU A 140 15.82 3.89 33.96
CA GLU A 140 14.36 3.94 34.22
C GLU A 140 13.57 4.90 33.30
N ASN A 141 14.25 5.75 32.52
CA ASN A 141 13.63 6.74 31.62
C ASN A 141 14.05 6.63 30.14
N GLY A 142 14.72 5.54 29.75
CA GLY A 142 15.24 5.38 28.38
C GLY A 142 14.74 4.11 27.68
N PHE A 143 14.74 4.12 26.36
CA PHE A 143 14.52 2.92 25.53
C PHE A 143 15.65 2.79 24.51
N SER A 144 15.95 1.56 24.11
CA SER A 144 16.99 1.26 23.12
C SER A 144 16.37 0.56 21.92
N ILE A 145 16.72 1.01 20.72
CA ILE A 145 16.27 0.42 19.46
C ILE A 145 17.45 0.16 18.56
N MET A 146 17.41 -0.93 17.79
CA MET A 146 18.42 -1.20 16.77
C MET A 146 18.01 -0.56 15.45
N LEU A 147 18.92 0.26 14.93
CA LEU A 147 18.74 1.02 13.70
C LEU A 147 19.80 0.64 12.68
N ARG A 148 19.38 0.31 11.47
CA ARG A 148 20.28 0.13 10.33
C ARG A 148 20.30 1.42 9.51
N ARG A 149 21.48 1.90 9.12
CA ARG A 149 21.55 3.03 8.16
C ARG A 149 20.90 2.59 6.85
N LYS A 150 20.04 3.42 6.28
CA LYS A 150 19.49 3.19 4.95
C LYS A 150 20.66 3.19 3.95
N ASP A 151 20.93 2.06 3.33
CA ASP A 151 21.76 2.04 2.13
C ASP A 151 20.99 2.79 1.05
N ASP A 152 21.61 3.82 0.46
CA ASP A 152 21.08 4.59 -0.66
C ASP A 152 21.02 3.72 -1.92
N ASP A 153 20.25 2.63 -1.89
CA ASP A 153 19.87 1.91 -3.09
C ASP A 153 18.58 2.54 -3.65
N GLU A 154 18.72 3.80 -4.07
CA GLU A 154 17.71 4.53 -4.87
C GLU A 154 17.39 3.80 -6.18
N ASN A 155 18.17 2.76 -6.54
CA ASN A 155 17.96 1.89 -7.69
C ASN A 155 17.18 0.60 -7.40
N SER A 156 16.78 0.33 -6.15
CA SER A 156 15.86 -0.79 -5.93
C SER A 156 14.49 -0.43 -6.51
N ASN A 157 14.04 -1.18 -7.52
CA ASN A 157 12.70 -1.09 -8.11
C ASN A 157 11.53 -1.30 -7.10
N PHE A 158 11.83 -1.39 -5.80
CA PHE A 158 10.95 -1.70 -4.69
C PHE A 158 10.84 -0.58 -3.65
N SER A 159 11.29 0.65 -3.96
CA SER A 159 11.05 1.77 -3.05
C SER A 159 9.54 2.00 -2.81
N ARG A 160 9.14 2.35 -1.58
CA ARG A 160 7.73 2.66 -1.24
C ARG A 160 7.12 3.73 -2.15
N LYS A 161 7.94 4.69 -2.59
CA LYS A 161 7.54 5.74 -3.55
C LYS A 161 7.26 5.15 -4.94
N SER A 162 8.14 4.28 -5.44
CA SER A 162 7.93 3.58 -6.72
C SER A 162 6.68 2.70 -6.67
N ILE A 163 6.45 2.00 -5.57
CA ILE A 163 5.24 1.18 -5.34
C ILE A 163 3.98 2.05 -5.31
N SER A 164 4.02 3.20 -4.64
CA SER A 164 2.89 4.13 -4.57
C SER A 164 2.52 4.66 -5.96
N ASN A 165 3.53 5.02 -6.76
CA ASN A 165 3.32 5.46 -8.15
C ASN A 165 2.70 4.35 -9.00
N LEU A 166 3.22 3.12 -8.90
CA LEU A 166 2.66 1.97 -9.61
C LEU A 166 1.20 1.70 -9.22
N CYS A 167 0.89 1.80 -7.92
CA CYS A 167 -0.46 1.65 -7.42
C CYS A 167 -1.38 2.74 -7.97
N ASN A 168 -0.92 3.98 -8.05
CA ASN A 168 -1.68 5.09 -8.63
C ASN A 168 -1.96 4.88 -10.12
N ASP A 169 -0.96 4.47 -10.90
CA ASP A 169 -1.13 4.15 -12.33
C ASP A 169 -2.16 3.04 -12.53
N TYR A 170 -2.15 2.02 -11.66
CA TYR A 170 -3.14 0.95 -11.70
C TYR A 170 -4.55 1.44 -11.34
N LEU A 171 -4.69 2.34 -10.37
CA LEU A 171 -5.99 2.92 -10.03
C LEU A 171 -6.54 3.72 -11.21
N ILE A 172 -5.73 4.56 -11.86
CA ILE A 172 -6.15 5.34 -13.05
C ILE A 172 -6.63 4.40 -14.16
N PHE A 173 -5.92 3.28 -14.38
CA PHE A 173 -6.37 2.26 -15.31
C PHE A 173 -7.74 1.68 -14.91
N LEU A 174 -7.95 1.32 -13.64
CA LEU A 174 -9.22 0.79 -13.16
C LEU A 174 -10.36 1.80 -13.29
N GLU A 175 -10.13 3.07 -12.92
CA GLU A 175 -11.10 4.16 -13.08
C GLU A 175 -11.59 4.25 -14.52
N LYS A 176 -10.66 4.30 -15.48
CA LYS A 176 -10.99 4.31 -16.92
C LYS A 176 -11.87 3.12 -17.32
N GLN A 177 -11.56 1.91 -16.87
CA GLN A 177 -12.37 0.72 -17.22
C GLN A 177 -13.76 0.77 -16.58
N VAL A 178 -13.85 1.19 -15.32
CA VAL A 178 -15.10 1.31 -14.58
C VAL A 178 -15.98 2.39 -15.20
N ASP A 179 -15.43 3.55 -15.53
CA ASP A 179 -16.18 4.66 -16.14
C ASP A 179 -16.79 4.26 -17.48
N ILE A 180 -16.03 3.55 -18.34
CA ILE A 180 -16.55 3.03 -19.60
C ILE A 180 -17.65 1.99 -19.35
N CYS A 181 -17.44 1.06 -18.41
CA CYS A 181 -18.41 0.00 -18.12
C CYS A 181 -19.71 0.58 -17.57
N VAL A 182 -19.63 1.39 -16.52
CA VAL A 182 -20.77 1.99 -15.84
C VAL A 182 -21.49 2.94 -16.79
N GLY A 183 -20.77 3.78 -17.53
CA GLY A 183 -21.37 4.70 -18.51
C GLY A 183 -22.17 3.98 -19.59
N LYS A 184 -21.70 2.81 -20.07
CA LYS A 184 -22.42 2.04 -21.08
C LYS A 184 -23.59 1.23 -20.51
N TYR A 185 -23.40 0.60 -19.35
CA TYR A 185 -24.24 -0.53 -18.93
C TYR A 185 -25.03 -0.31 -17.63
N SER A 186 -24.78 0.74 -16.86
CA SER A 186 -25.44 0.96 -15.54
C SER A 186 -26.96 1.10 -15.61
N GLN A 187 -27.46 1.74 -16.68
CA GLN A 187 -28.89 1.93 -16.95
C GLN A 187 -29.68 0.60 -17.01
N TYR A 188 -29.05 -0.49 -17.48
CA TYR A 188 -29.69 -1.82 -17.56
C TYR A 188 -29.81 -2.53 -16.21
N ILE A 189 -29.04 -2.10 -15.21
CA ILE A 189 -29.01 -2.69 -13.87
C ILE A 189 -29.91 -1.88 -12.92
N LEU A 190 -29.86 -0.56 -13.01
CA LEU A 190 -30.68 0.31 -12.17
C LEU A 190 -32.17 0.20 -12.51
N GLY A 191 -32.52 -0.02 -13.79
CA GLY A 191 -33.90 -0.27 -14.19
C GLY A 191 -34.51 -1.57 -13.64
N ARG A 192 -33.69 -2.59 -13.31
CA ARG A 192 -34.14 -3.88 -12.77
C ARG A 192 -34.32 -3.91 -11.25
N ARG A 193 -33.98 -2.82 -10.53
CA ARG A 193 -34.16 -2.73 -9.07
C ARG A 193 -35.48 -2.04 -8.67
N SER A 194 -36.25 -1.59 -9.65
CA SER A 194 -37.50 -0.84 -9.46
C SER A 194 -38.76 -1.68 -9.70
N ASP A 195 -38.60 -2.96 -10.04
CA ASP A 195 -39.65 -3.97 -10.19
C ASP A 195 -39.52 -5.01 -9.05
#